data_AF-A0A831LXE0-F1
#
_entry.id   AF-A0A831LXE0-F1
#
_cell.length_a   1.000
_cell.length_b   1.000
_cell.length_c   1.000
_cell.angle_alpha   90.00
_cell.angle_beta   90.00
_cell.angle_gamma   90.00
#
_symmetry.space_group_name_H-M   'P 1'
#
loop_
_entity.id
_entity.type
_entity.pdbx_description
1 polymer ?
#
loop_
_entity_poly.entity_id
_entity_poly.type
_entity_poly.pdbx_seq_one_letter_code
_entity_poly.pdbx_strand_id
1 'polypeptide(L)'
;MKTKNIFIGTAALLVIITFSSFAQGRQDGFRELFRKSPETRAQVLTMAMKNKLAMDEAQAEKALQLNLKYAKLSQPYLKGEGVAMENTAELLALNQKRSAELKAILSPEQIKKAEDIRGKWINRLETILAHLKENNF
;
A
#
# COMPACT_ATOMS: atom_id res chain seq x y z
N MET A 1 27.80 -0.71 -22.05
CA MET A 1 26.97 -1.93 -22.07
C MET A 1 25.56 -1.58 -21.61
N LYS A 2 24.55 -1.91 -22.42
CA LYS A 2 23.12 -1.79 -22.08
C LYS A 2 22.73 -2.99 -21.23
N THR A 3 22.23 -2.77 -20.01
CA THR A 3 21.42 -3.76 -19.31
C THR A 3 20.01 -3.22 -19.19
N LYS A 4 19.15 -3.73 -20.08
CA LYS A 4 17.70 -3.67 -19.95
C LYS A 4 17.30 -4.71 -18.91
N ASN A 5 16.89 -4.28 -17.72
CA ASN A 5 16.12 -5.13 -16.82
C ASN A 5 14.74 -4.49 -16.62
N ILE A 6 13.84 -4.88 -17.52
CA ILE A 6 12.40 -4.85 -17.31
C ILE A 6 12.11 -5.99 -16.33
N PHE A 7 11.66 -5.70 -15.11
CA PHE A 7 10.76 -6.58 -14.36
C PHE A 7 9.97 -5.75 -13.32
N ILE A 8 8.71 -5.46 -13.69
CA ILE A 8 7.49 -5.61 -12.86
C ILE A 8 7.49 -4.81 -11.54
N GLY A 9 6.76 -3.71 -11.43
CA GLY A 9 5.31 -3.68 -11.59
C GLY A 9 4.64 -4.07 -10.27
N THR A 10 3.93 -3.12 -9.66
CA THR A 10 2.98 -3.30 -8.54
C THR A 10 3.52 -3.76 -7.19
N ALA A 11 3.95 -2.81 -6.35
CA ALA A 11 4.09 -2.98 -4.89
C ALA A 11 3.70 -1.72 -4.08
N ALA A 12 2.79 -0.88 -4.60
CA ALA A 12 2.60 0.49 -4.11
C ALA A 12 1.48 0.69 -3.05
N LEU A 13 0.92 -0.38 -2.49
CA LEU A 13 -0.16 -0.29 -1.50
C LEU A 13 0.29 -0.81 -0.11
N LEU A 14 1.57 -0.61 0.21
CA LEU A 14 2.20 -0.92 1.51
C LEU A 14 2.73 0.36 2.17
N VAL A 15 1.89 1.40 2.29
CA VAL A 15 2.29 2.65 2.99
C VAL A 15 1.36 2.93 4.17
N ILE A 16 1.29 1.98 5.11
CA ILE A 16 0.90 2.25 6.50
C ILE A 16 1.93 1.58 7.43
N ILE A 17 3.22 1.79 7.18
CA ILE A 17 4.30 1.42 8.12
C ILE A 17 5.32 2.57 8.20
N THR A 18 4.85 3.81 8.34
CA THR A 18 5.72 4.95 8.69
C THR A 18 5.07 5.80 9.78
N PHE A 19 4.94 5.20 10.96
CA PHE A 19 4.85 5.92 12.23
C PHE A 19 5.73 5.18 13.24
N SER A 20 7.01 4.96 12.92
CA SER A 20 7.97 4.25 13.80
C SER A 20 8.66 5.20 14.79
N SER A 21 8.07 6.34 15.09
CA SER A 21 8.57 7.27 16.09
C SER A 21 7.35 7.86 16.77
N PHE A 22 7.36 7.86 18.11
CA PHE A 22 6.30 8.24 19.05
C PHE A 22 5.37 7.10 19.53
N ALA A 23 5.68 6.64 20.76
CA ALA A 23 4.83 5.92 21.73
C ALA A 23 4.68 4.38 21.58
N GLN A 24 5.62 3.64 22.19
CA GLN A 24 5.65 2.17 22.36
C GLN A 24 4.51 1.58 23.25
N GLY A 25 3.40 2.28 23.50
CA GLY A 25 2.33 1.80 24.41
C GLY A 25 0.91 1.74 23.83
N ARG A 26 0.64 2.39 22.69
CA ARG A 26 -0.70 2.42 22.05
C ARG A 26 -0.70 1.84 20.63
N GLN A 27 0.47 1.50 20.11
CA GLN A 27 0.62 1.15 18.70
C GLN A 27 0.23 -0.30 18.41
N ASP A 28 0.35 -1.19 19.40
CA ASP A 28 0.05 -2.61 19.22
C ASP A 28 -1.44 -2.85 18.99
N GLY A 29 -2.31 -2.19 19.76
CA GLY A 29 -3.76 -2.30 19.57
C GLY A 29 -4.24 -1.79 18.21
N PHE A 30 -3.68 -0.70 17.69
CA PHE A 30 -4.03 -0.21 16.36
C PHE A 30 -3.48 -1.10 15.25
N ARG A 31 -2.23 -1.57 15.35
CA ARG A 31 -1.64 -2.51 14.38
C ARG A 31 -2.38 -3.83 14.36
N GLU A 32 -2.77 -4.33 15.52
CA GLU A 32 -3.55 -5.55 15.67
C GLU A 32 -4.96 -5.37 15.10
N LEU A 33 -5.64 -4.27 15.42
CA LEU A 33 -6.96 -3.95 14.86
C LEU A 33 -6.87 -3.84 13.33
N PHE A 34 -5.88 -3.14 12.81
CA PHE A 34 -5.63 -3.01 11.37
C PHE A 34 -5.39 -4.38 10.73
N ARG A 35 -4.66 -5.29 11.39
CA ARG A 35 -4.44 -6.67 10.91
C ARG A 35 -5.69 -7.55 10.97
N LYS A 36 -6.52 -7.39 12.00
CA LYS A 36 -7.70 -8.22 12.24
C LYS A 36 -8.96 -7.76 11.51
N SER A 37 -9.09 -6.45 11.23
CA SER A 37 -10.31 -5.88 10.62
C SER A 37 -10.07 -5.46 9.16
N PRO A 38 -10.57 -6.25 8.19
CA PRO A 38 -10.65 -5.84 6.79
C PRO A 38 -11.31 -4.48 6.59
N GLU A 39 -12.36 -4.20 7.34
CA GLU A 39 -13.15 -2.97 7.28
C GLU A 39 -12.31 -1.76 7.66
N THR A 40 -11.57 -1.85 8.77
CA THR A 40 -10.66 -0.80 9.22
C THR A 40 -9.59 -0.53 8.16
N ARG A 41 -8.99 -1.58 7.58
CA ARG A 41 -8.00 -1.39 6.50
C ARG A 41 -8.60 -0.69 5.30
N ALA A 42 -9.78 -1.13 4.86
CA ALA A 42 -10.45 -0.55 3.71
C ALA A 42 -10.77 0.94 3.92
N GLN A 43 -11.26 1.31 5.10
CA GLN A 43 -11.56 2.69 5.46
C GLN A 43 -10.31 3.57 5.46
N VAL A 44 -9.25 3.15 6.15
CA VAL A 44 -8.00 3.92 6.25
C VAL A 44 -7.37 4.11 4.87
N LEU A 45 -7.30 3.05 4.06
CA LEU A 45 -6.78 3.13 2.69
C LEU A 45 -7.61 4.07 1.83
N THR A 46 -8.94 3.98 1.91
CA THR A 46 -9.83 4.86 1.13
C THR A 46 -9.70 6.31 1.55
N MET A 47 -9.63 6.59 2.85
CA MET A 47 -9.44 7.95 3.37
C MET A 47 -8.10 8.54 2.91
N ALA A 48 -7.03 7.75 2.94
CA ALA A 48 -5.73 8.17 2.41
C ALA A 48 -5.81 8.47 0.91
N MET A 49 -6.46 7.61 0.12
CA MET A 49 -6.66 7.81 -1.30
C MET A 49 -7.48 9.07 -1.59
N LYS A 50 -8.63 9.24 -0.92
CA LYS A 50 -9.51 10.40 -1.07
C LYS A 50 -8.74 11.70 -0.85
N ASN A 51 -7.99 11.79 0.25
CA ASN A 51 -7.22 12.98 0.59
C ASN A 51 -6.05 13.22 -0.37
N LYS A 52 -5.28 12.18 -0.72
CA LYS A 52 -4.10 12.32 -1.58
C LYS A 52 -4.44 12.55 -3.03
N LEU A 53 -5.53 11.97 -3.53
CA LEU A 53 -5.95 12.04 -4.92
C LEU A 53 -7.05 13.07 -5.17
N ALA A 54 -7.59 13.70 -4.11
CA ALA A 54 -8.73 14.61 -4.20
C ALA A 54 -9.92 13.94 -4.92
N MET A 55 -10.29 12.76 -4.45
CA MET A 55 -11.44 12.01 -4.98
C MET A 55 -12.74 12.66 -4.52
N ASP A 56 -13.75 12.65 -5.39
CA ASP A 56 -15.12 12.96 -4.98
C ASP A 56 -15.74 11.82 -4.15
N GLU A 57 -16.94 12.05 -3.62
CA GLU A 57 -17.63 11.07 -2.78
C GLU A 57 -18.00 9.79 -3.54
N ALA A 58 -18.42 9.90 -4.80
CA ALA A 58 -18.82 8.74 -5.60
C ALA A 58 -17.62 7.84 -5.93
N GLN A 59 -16.48 8.45 -6.23
CA GLN A 59 -15.20 7.75 -6.39
C GLN A 59 -14.75 7.11 -5.08
N ALA A 60 -14.86 7.84 -3.95
CA ALA A 60 -14.47 7.34 -2.65
C ALA A 60 -15.31 6.13 -2.20
N GLU A 61 -16.62 6.15 -2.46
CA GLU A 61 -17.52 5.04 -2.14
C GLU A 61 -17.18 3.79 -2.96
N LYS A 62 -16.98 3.92 -4.28
CA LYS A 62 -16.55 2.81 -5.15
C LYS A 62 -15.19 2.25 -4.71
N ALA A 63 -14.25 3.13 -4.35
CA ALA A 63 -12.95 2.72 -3.85
C ALA A 63 -13.05 2.02 -2.49
N LEU A 64 -13.96 2.43 -1.60
CA LEU A 64 -14.20 1.75 -0.32
C LEU A 64 -14.67 0.32 -0.53
N GLN A 65 -15.66 0.11 -1.40
CA GLN A 65 -16.18 -1.21 -1.72
C GLN A 65 -15.08 -2.11 -2.31
N LEU A 66 -14.29 -1.57 -3.23
CA LEU A 66 -13.16 -2.28 -3.84
C LEU A 66 -12.06 -2.60 -2.82
N ASN A 67 -11.69 -1.63 -1.99
CA ASN A 67 -10.70 -1.83 -0.92
C ASN A 67 -11.19 -2.88 0.09
N LEU A 68 -12.49 -2.91 0.42
CA LEU A 68 -13.07 -3.90 1.32
C LEU A 68 -13.04 -5.31 0.73
N LYS A 69 -13.41 -5.46 -0.55
CA LYS A 69 -13.29 -6.73 -1.29
C LYS A 69 -11.88 -7.31 -1.15
N TYR A 70 -10.85 -6.50 -1.45
CA TYR A 70 -9.47 -6.96 -1.39
C TYR A 70 -8.92 -7.09 0.03
N ALA A 71 -9.41 -6.30 0.99
CA ALA A 71 -9.07 -6.46 2.40
C ALA A 71 -9.58 -7.80 2.96
N LYS A 72 -10.77 -8.24 2.53
CA LYS A 72 -11.33 -9.56 2.88
C LYS A 72 -10.55 -10.69 2.22
N LEU A 73 -10.24 -10.56 0.93
CA LEU A 73 -9.45 -11.56 0.19
C LEU A 73 -8.04 -11.73 0.76
N SER A 74 -7.44 -10.65 1.27
CA SER A 74 -6.10 -10.71 1.89
C SER A 74 -6.10 -11.23 3.32
N GLN A 75 -7.25 -11.25 4.02
CA GLN A 75 -7.32 -11.59 5.44
C GLN A 75 -6.74 -12.97 5.81
N PRO A 76 -6.91 -14.05 5.01
CA PRO A 76 -6.33 -15.35 5.32
C PRO A 76 -4.79 -15.34 5.38
N TYR A 77 -4.15 -14.47 4.60
CA TYR A 77 -2.70 -14.34 4.46
C TYR A 77 -2.06 -13.44 5.53
N LEU A 78 -2.89 -12.81 6.38
CA LEU A 78 -2.48 -11.90 7.46
C LEU A 78 -2.66 -12.53 8.86
N LYS A 79 -2.86 -13.86 8.91
CA LYS A 79 -3.00 -14.64 10.15
C LYS A 79 -1.62 -14.86 10.77
N GLY A 80 -1.33 -14.17 11.88
CA GLY A 80 -0.07 -14.28 12.64
C GLY A 80 0.50 -12.92 13.05
N GLU A 81 1.61 -12.90 13.77
CA GLU A 81 2.39 -11.69 14.00
C GLU A 81 3.19 -11.35 12.73
N GLY A 82 2.55 -10.64 11.80
CA GLY A 82 3.18 -10.15 10.57
C GLY A 82 2.75 -10.90 9.30
N VAL A 83 3.42 -10.55 8.20
CA VAL A 83 3.25 -11.18 6.90
C VAL A 83 4.33 -12.24 6.75
N ALA A 84 3.92 -13.50 6.71
CA ALA A 84 4.84 -14.61 6.47
C ALA A 84 5.39 -14.52 5.03
N MET A 85 6.67 -14.87 4.84
CA MET A 85 7.35 -14.71 3.55
C MET A 85 6.65 -15.51 2.45
N GLU A 86 6.17 -16.70 2.77
CA GLU A 86 5.40 -17.59 1.90
C GLU A 86 4.10 -16.96 1.39
N ASN A 87 3.51 -16.00 2.11
CA ASN A 87 2.26 -15.32 1.74
C ASN A 87 2.49 -14.05 0.90
N THR A 88 3.75 -13.65 0.72
CA THR A 88 4.09 -12.36 0.09
C THR A 88 3.66 -12.33 -1.38
N ALA A 89 3.79 -13.44 -2.09
CA ALA A 89 3.42 -13.53 -3.51
C ALA A 89 1.90 -13.33 -3.72
N GLU A 90 1.08 -13.94 -2.88
CA GLU A 90 -0.39 -13.86 -2.93
C GLU A 90 -0.87 -12.46 -2.57
N LEU A 91 -0.31 -11.88 -1.51
CA LEU A 91 -0.61 -10.51 -1.12
C LEU A 91 -0.20 -9.51 -2.20
N LEU A 92 0.95 -9.73 -2.85
CA LEU A 92 1.39 -8.94 -3.99
C LEU A 92 0.36 -9.04 -5.11
N ALA A 93 0.02 -10.25 -5.55
CA ALA A 93 -0.94 -10.51 -6.63
C ALA A 93 -2.30 -9.84 -6.37
N LEU A 94 -2.83 -9.97 -5.14
CA LEU A 94 -4.07 -9.28 -4.73
C LEU A 94 -3.93 -7.75 -4.82
N ASN A 95 -2.80 -7.21 -4.38
CA ASN A 95 -2.54 -5.77 -4.49
C ASN A 95 -2.44 -5.30 -5.95
N GLN A 96 -1.88 -6.10 -6.86
CA GLN A 96 -1.80 -5.77 -8.29
C GLN A 96 -3.20 -5.69 -8.89
N LYS A 97 -4.03 -6.71 -8.65
CA LYS A 97 -5.42 -6.75 -9.14
C LYS A 97 -6.24 -5.59 -8.59
N ARG A 98 -6.13 -5.29 -7.29
CA ARG A 98 -6.78 -4.11 -6.70
C ARG A 98 -6.36 -2.82 -7.39
N SER A 99 -5.05 -2.65 -7.64
CA SER A 99 -4.52 -1.44 -8.26
C SER A 99 -5.04 -1.26 -9.68
N ALA A 100 -5.16 -2.35 -10.44
CA ALA A 100 -5.75 -2.34 -11.77
C ALA A 100 -7.24 -1.95 -11.75
N GLU A 101 -8.03 -2.54 -10.84
CA GLU A 101 -9.45 -2.18 -10.68
C GLU A 101 -9.63 -0.73 -10.19
N LEU A 102 -8.76 -0.23 -9.30
CA LEU A 102 -8.81 1.15 -8.81
C LEU A 102 -8.57 2.17 -9.93
N LYS A 103 -7.71 1.87 -10.91
CA LYS A 103 -7.46 2.77 -12.04
C LYS A 103 -8.72 3.05 -12.87
N ALA A 104 -9.69 2.13 -12.89
CA ALA A 104 -10.96 2.36 -13.58
C ALA A 104 -11.91 3.33 -12.85
N ILE A 105 -11.66 3.63 -11.57
CA ILE A 105 -12.46 4.56 -10.75
C ILE A 105 -11.89 5.99 -10.83
N LEU A 106 -10.58 6.10 -11.09
CA LEU A 106 -9.83 7.36 -11.05
C LEU A 106 -9.83 8.07 -12.41
N SER A 107 -9.73 9.40 -12.38
CA SER A 107 -9.48 10.19 -13.59
C SER A 107 -8.02 10.02 -14.07
N PRO A 108 -7.71 10.33 -15.33
CA PRO A 108 -6.34 10.34 -15.84
C PRO A 108 -5.38 11.19 -14.98
N GLU A 109 -5.82 12.35 -14.50
CA GLU A 109 -5.05 13.24 -13.65
C GLU A 109 -4.77 12.62 -12.28
N GLN A 110 -5.78 11.96 -11.69
CA GLN A 110 -5.66 11.25 -10.42
C GLN A 110 -4.73 10.04 -10.54
N ILE A 111 -4.78 9.32 -11.66
CA ILE A 111 -3.84 8.22 -11.96
C ILE A 111 -2.42 8.75 -12.04
N LYS A 112 -2.19 9.83 -12.80
CA LYS A 112 -0.87 10.46 -12.90
C LYS A 112 -0.35 10.88 -11.53
N LYS A 113 -1.21 11.52 -10.71
CA LYS A 113 -0.85 11.92 -9.34
C LYS A 113 -0.47 10.73 -8.46
N ALA A 114 -1.20 9.62 -8.57
CA ALA A 114 -0.88 8.39 -7.84
C ALA A 114 0.48 7.82 -8.27
N GLU A 115 0.78 7.85 -9.58
CA GLU A 115 2.06 7.38 -10.12
C GLU A 115 3.24 8.28 -9.71
N ASP A 116 3.03 9.60 -9.67
CA ASP A 116 4.03 10.56 -9.18
C ASP A 116 4.33 10.37 -7.69
N ILE A 117 3.29 10.17 -6.87
CA ILE A 117 3.46 9.85 -5.43
C ILE A 117 4.27 8.56 -5.27
N ARG A 118 3.96 7.53 -6.07
CA ARG A 118 4.71 6.26 -6.07
C ARG A 118 6.17 6.47 -6.46
N GLY A 119 6.42 7.22 -7.54
CA GLY A 119 7.78 7.50 -8.01
C GLY A 119 8.62 8.20 -6.96
N LYS A 120 8.07 9.24 -6.31
CA LYS A 120 8.75 9.95 -5.22
C LYS A 120 9.10 9.03 -4.05
N TRP A 121 8.20 8.12 -3.69
CA TRP A 121 8.44 7.17 -2.61
C TRP A 121 9.53 6.13 -2.96
N ILE A 122 9.50 5.58 -4.18
CA ILE A 122 10.53 4.65 -4.65
C ILE A 122 11.90 5.33 -4.63
N ASN A 123 12.02 6.53 -5.20
CA ASN A 123 13.28 7.27 -5.20
C ASN A 123 13.77 7.52 -3.77
N ARG A 124 12.86 7.82 -2.83
CA ARG A 124 13.22 8.01 -1.42
C ARG A 124 13.77 6.73 -0.78
N LEU A 125 13.16 5.58 -1.07
CA LEU A 125 13.67 4.29 -0.58
C LEU A 125 15.04 3.96 -1.17
N GLU A 126 15.24 4.19 -2.47
CA GLU A 126 16.53 3.98 -3.12
C GLU A 126 17.63 4.82 -2.47
N THR A 127 17.36 6.10 -2.17
CA THR A 127 18.30 6.95 -1.43
C THR A 127 18.61 6.40 -0.03
N ILE A 128 17.60 5.94 0.71
CA ILE A 128 17.81 5.38 2.06
C ILE A 128 18.67 4.11 1.98
N LEU A 129 18.37 3.21 1.05
CA LEU A 129 19.13 1.96 0.88
C LEU A 129 20.57 2.22 0.46
N ALA A 130 20.82 3.22 -0.41
CA ALA A 130 22.16 3.63 -0.77
C ALA A 130 22.96 4.10 0.45
N HIS A 131 22.38 4.97 1.30
CA HIS A 131 23.03 5.43 2.53
C HIS A 131 23.26 4.30 3.55
N LEU A 132 22.34 3.34 3.69
CA LEU A 132 22.55 2.20 4.59
C LEU A 132 23.74 1.34 4.12
N LYS A 133 23.85 1.10 2.81
CA LYS A 133 24.96 0.35 2.22
C LYS A 133 26.31 1.06 2.38
N GLU A 134 26.33 2.39 2.25
CA GLU A 134 27.56 3.20 2.42
C GLU A 134 28.06 3.24 3.88
N ASN A 135 27.17 3.04 4.86
CA ASN A 135 27.49 3.13 6.28
C ASN A 135 27.71 1.76 6.97
N ASN A 136 27.90 0.66 6.21
CA ASN A 136 28.17 -0.70 6.73
C ASN A 136 27.24 -1.15 7.86
N PHE A 137 25.92 -0.98 7.68
CA PHE A 137 24.92 -1.77 8.38
C PHE A 137 24.43 -2.92 7.49
#